data_AF-A0A923ZH44-F1
#
_entry.id   AF-A0A923ZH44-F1
#
_cell.length_a   1.000
_cell.length_b   1.000
_cell.length_c   1.000
_cell.angle_alpha   90.00
_cell.angle_beta   90.00
_cell.angle_gamma   90.00
#
_symmetry.space_group_name_H-M   'P 1'
#
loop_
_entity.id
_entity.type
_entity.pdbx_description
1 polymer ?
#
loop_
_entity_poly.entity_id
_entity_poly.type
_entity_poly.pdbx_seq_one_letter_code
_entity_poly.pdbx_strand_id
1 'polypeptide(L)'
;MSWRVRAARSTDLPALLDLARLTGGGFTNLPADAPALAERLALSDASFARTEDAPDDELYILLLEQTSSSSGASDAGGRIGGCGMVFSRIGARWPFYSYKIGVLSQTSKAMKRTFTLPFLNLVTDHDGASEVGGLFLHPDLRTGGL
;
A
#
# COMPACT_ATOMS: atom_id res chain seq x y z
N MET A 1 4.68 -0.16 26.86
CA MET A 1 5.00 0.53 25.59
C MET A 1 3.69 0.72 24.85
N SER A 2 3.40 1.93 24.41
CA SER A 2 2.21 2.21 23.60
C SER A 2 2.67 2.50 22.16
N TRP A 3 1.80 2.23 21.19
CA TRP A 3 2.01 2.53 19.78
C TRP A 3 0.94 3.51 19.34
N ARG A 4 1.29 4.42 18.43
CA ARG A 4 0.34 5.31 17.76
C ARG A 4 0.47 5.21 16.26
N VAL A 5 -0.64 5.37 15.56
CA VAL A 5 -0.64 5.58 14.11
C VAL A 5 -0.57 7.08 13.85
N ARG A 6 0.34 7.52 12.98
CA ARG A 6 0.43 8.92 12.54
C ARG A 6 0.76 9.01 11.05
N ALA A 7 0.50 10.17 10.46
CA ALA A 7 1.02 10.48 9.13
C ALA A 7 2.55 10.38 9.10
N ALA A 8 3.08 9.83 8.01
CA ALA A 8 4.50 9.91 7.69
C ALA A 8 4.89 11.36 7.41
N ARG A 9 6.18 11.66 7.58
CA ARG A 9 6.80 12.96 7.32
C ARG A 9 8.02 12.74 6.44
N SER A 10 8.48 13.77 5.75
CA SER A 10 9.75 13.74 5.01
C SER A 10 10.95 13.23 5.84
N THR A 11 10.99 13.53 7.14
CA THR A 11 12.04 13.06 8.07
C THR A 11 12.02 11.56 8.35
N ASP A 12 10.92 10.86 8.03
CA ASP A 12 10.78 9.41 8.25
C ASP A 12 11.38 8.58 7.12
N LEU A 13 11.90 9.20 6.05
CA LEU A 13 12.50 8.51 4.91
C LEU A 13 13.49 7.40 5.31
N PRO A 14 14.45 7.62 6.25
CA PRO A 14 15.37 6.56 6.64
C PRO A 14 14.65 5.34 7.25
N ALA A 15 13.68 5.59 8.14
CA ALA A 15 12.93 4.52 8.79
C ALA A 15 12.02 3.76 7.81
N LEU A 16 11.39 4.48 6.88
CA LEU A 16 10.56 3.88 5.84
C LEU A 16 11.40 3.03 4.86
N LEU A 17 12.60 3.51 4.51
CA LEU A 17 13.54 2.76 3.68
C LEU A 17 14.03 1.48 4.36
N ASP A 18 14.30 1.54 5.66
CA ASP A 18 14.68 0.35 6.43
C ASP A 18 13.54 -0.69 6.48
N LEU A 19 12.29 -0.25 6.63
CA LEU A 19 11.13 -1.15 6.48
C LEU A 19 11.03 -1.74 5.07
N ALA A 20 11.22 -0.91 4.03
CA ALA A 20 11.15 -1.35 2.63
C ALA A 20 12.21 -2.41 2.30
N ARG A 21 13.41 -2.32 2.89
CA ARG A 21 14.47 -3.34 2.72
C ARG A 21 14.08 -4.70 3.31
N LEU A 22 13.17 -4.72 4.30
CA LEU A 22 12.73 -5.95 4.96
C LEU A 22 11.58 -6.66 4.22
N THR A 23 10.94 -6.05 3.21
CA THR A 23 9.82 -6.67 2.49
C THR A 23 10.25 -7.80 1.56
N GLY A 24 11.52 -7.80 1.13
CA GLY A 24 11.99 -8.63 0.02
C GLY A 24 11.50 -8.12 -1.34
N GLY A 25 11.71 -8.92 -2.39
CA GLY A 25 11.25 -8.61 -3.74
C GLY A 25 9.74 -8.80 -3.91
N GLY A 26 9.09 -7.94 -4.70
CA GLY A 26 7.66 -8.04 -5.04
C GLY A 26 6.73 -7.03 -4.35
N PHE A 27 7.23 -6.23 -3.40
CA PHE A 27 6.47 -5.17 -2.75
C PHE A 27 6.58 -3.85 -3.55
N THR A 28 5.83 -3.73 -4.63
CA THR A 28 5.91 -2.57 -5.56
C THR A 28 5.45 -1.25 -4.94
N ASN A 29 4.51 -1.30 -3.98
CA ASN A 29 3.98 -0.12 -3.31
C ASN A 29 4.91 0.43 -2.22
N LEU A 30 5.88 -0.36 -1.74
CA LEU A 30 6.92 0.04 -0.78
C LEU A 30 8.30 -0.38 -1.31
N PRO A 31 8.82 0.28 -2.36
CA PRO A 31 10.08 -0.10 -2.96
C PRO A 31 11.26 0.24 -2.04
N ALA A 32 12.28 -0.61 -2.03
CA ALA A 32 13.57 -0.32 -1.37
C ALA A 32 14.42 0.68 -2.18
N ASP A 33 13.80 1.81 -2.57
CA ASP A 33 14.39 2.86 -3.41
C ASP A 33 14.15 4.23 -2.75
N ALA A 34 15.23 4.88 -2.31
CA ALA A 34 15.12 6.12 -1.53
C ALA A 34 14.50 7.29 -2.33
N PRO A 35 14.86 7.54 -3.60
CA PRO A 35 14.21 8.56 -4.42
C PRO A 35 12.69 8.35 -4.55
N ALA A 36 12.26 7.12 -4.87
CA ALA A 36 10.85 6.81 -5.05
C ALA A 36 10.05 6.86 -3.74
N LEU A 37 10.68 6.58 -2.59
CA LEU A 37 10.06 6.77 -1.28
C LEU A 37 9.97 8.27 -0.90
N ALA A 38 10.98 9.07 -1.23
CA ALA A 38 10.96 10.51 -0.99
C ALA A 38 9.83 11.19 -1.79
N GLU A 39 9.64 10.81 -3.04
CA GLU A 39 8.53 11.30 -3.88
C GLU A 39 7.17 10.92 -3.28
N ARG A 40 7.01 9.68 -2.82
CA ARG A 40 5.78 9.22 -2.15
C ARG A 40 5.51 9.96 -0.84
N LEU A 41 6.53 10.26 -0.05
CA LEU A 41 6.38 11.07 1.16
C LEU A 41 5.93 12.49 0.85
N ALA A 42 6.51 13.11 -0.19
CA ALA A 42 6.07 14.43 -0.64
C ALA A 42 4.61 14.43 -1.14
N LEU A 43 4.21 13.40 -1.88
CA LEU A 43 2.82 13.21 -2.29
C LEU A 43 1.89 13.01 -1.08
N SER A 44 2.34 12.29 -0.06
CA SER A 44 1.60 12.12 1.20
C SER A 44 1.44 13.40 1.98
N ASP A 45 2.51 14.19 2.11
CA ASP A 45 2.45 15.51 2.76
C ASP A 45 1.44 16.42 2.02
N ALA A 46 1.47 16.43 0.68
CA ALA A 46 0.49 17.17 -0.13
C ALA A 46 -0.94 16.64 0.03
N SER A 47 -1.12 15.32 0.10
CA SER A 47 -2.42 14.67 0.25
C SER A 47 -3.08 15.00 1.59
N PHE A 48 -2.31 15.05 2.69
CA PHE A 48 -2.81 15.46 4.00
C PHE A 48 -3.10 16.96 4.09
N ALA A 49 -2.44 17.79 3.27
CA ALA A 49 -2.69 19.23 3.20
C ALA A 49 -3.88 19.60 2.31
N ARG A 50 -4.38 18.65 1.50
CA ARG A 50 -5.50 18.85 0.59
C ARG A 50 -6.80 19.10 1.37
N THR A 51 -7.62 20.03 0.87
CA THR A 51 -8.83 20.50 1.58
C THR A 51 -10.14 20.14 0.86
N GLU A 52 -10.02 19.63 -0.35
CA GLU A 52 -11.13 19.21 -1.19
C GLU A 52 -11.68 17.84 -0.75
N ASP A 53 -13.01 17.73 -0.68
CA ASP A 53 -13.68 16.51 -0.22
C ASP A 53 -13.66 15.36 -1.25
N ALA A 54 -13.57 15.68 -2.54
CA ALA A 54 -13.63 14.68 -3.61
C ALA A 54 -12.27 14.02 -3.84
N PRO A 55 -12.13 12.69 -3.75
CA PRO A 55 -10.86 11.99 -3.95
C PRO A 55 -10.38 12.13 -5.41
N ASP A 56 -9.08 12.33 -5.59
CA ASP A 56 -8.44 12.54 -6.90
C ASP A 56 -7.33 11.52 -7.22
N ASP A 57 -6.13 11.69 -6.67
CA ASP A 57 -4.99 10.78 -6.85
C ASP A 57 -4.08 10.86 -5.60
N GLU A 58 -4.71 10.98 -4.43
CA GLU A 58 -4.01 11.11 -3.15
C GLU A 58 -3.38 9.80 -2.70
N LEU A 59 -2.23 9.93 -2.04
CA LEU A 59 -1.54 8.84 -1.36
C LEU A 59 -1.36 9.23 0.10
N TYR A 60 -1.92 8.49 1.04
CA TYR A 60 -1.71 8.73 2.46
C TYR A 60 -0.81 7.65 3.03
N ILE A 61 0.36 8.04 3.55
CA ILE A 61 1.27 7.11 4.25
C ILE A 61 1.10 7.27 5.75
N LEU A 62 0.79 6.16 6.41
CA LEU A 62 0.63 6.03 7.84
C LEU A 62 1.78 5.20 8.41
N LEU A 63 2.33 5.63 9.54
CA LEU A 63 3.38 4.93 10.27
C LEU A 63 2.90 4.53 11.65
N LEU A 64 3.30 3.32 12.07
CA LEU A 64 3.15 2.84 13.43
C LEU A 64 4.38 3.25 14.24
N GLU A 65 4.23 4.24 15.11
CA GLU A 65 5.31 4.82 15.91
C GLU A 65 5.19 4.40 17.38
N GLN A 66 6.31 3.98 17.97
CA GLN A 66 6.39 3.68 19.39
C GLN A 66 6.36 4.98 20.21
N THR A 67 5.52 5.04 21.24
CA THR A 67 5.47 6.18 22.16
C THR A 67 6.17 5.83 23.47
N SER A 68 6.98 6.76 23.99
CA SER A 68 7.53 6.66 25.35
C SER A 68 6.53 7.17 26.37
N SER A 69 6.34 6.45 27.47
CA SER A 69 5.39 6.79 28.54
C SER A 69 5.80 8.00 29.40
N SER A 70 6.98 8.59 29.18
CA SER A 70 7.38 9.84 29.83
C SER A 70 6.66 11.01 29.16
N SER A 71 5.63 11.50 29.84
CA SER A 71 4.96 12.77 29.57
C SER A 71 5.96 13.91 29.56
N GLY A 72 6.46 14.24 28.38
CA GLY A 72 7.36 15.35 28.12
C GLY A 72 7.72 15.27 26.65
N ALA A 73 7.15 16.17 25.85
CA ALA A 73 7.39 16.24 24.42
C ALA A 73 8.90 16.38 24.15
N SER A 74 9.56 15.27 23.87
CA SER A 74 10.84 15.24 23.20
C SER A 74 10.54 14.92 21.75
N ASP A 75 10.84 15.86 20.85
CA ASP A 75 10.69 15.72 19.40
C ASP A 75 11.60 14.65 18.77
N ALA A 76 12.26 13.82 19.59
CA ALA A 76 12.92 12.61 19.15
C ALA A 76 11.83 11.55 18.88
N GLY A 77 11.42 11.45 17.61
CA GLY A 77 10.44 10.46 17.14
C GLY A 77 10.77 9.04 17.62
N GLY A 78 9.73 8.28 17.96
CA GLY A 78 9.90 6.92 18.44
C GLY A 78 10.23 5.95 17.32
N ARG A 79 10.60 4.71 17.68
CA ARG A 79 10.84 3.64 16.71
C ARG A 79 9.62 3.48 15.79
N ILE A 80 9.86 3.42 14.49
CA ILE A 80 8.83 3.03 13.52
C ILE A 80 8.76 1.50 13.45
N GLY A 81 7.60 0.96 13.78
CA GLY A 81 7.33 -0.47 13.83
C GLY A 81 6.65 -1.00 12.56
N GLY A 82 6.08 -0.13 11.74
CA GLY A 82 5.42 -0.52 10.50
C GLY A 82 4.85 0.68 9.74
N CYS A 83 4.27 0.37 8.59
CA CYS A 83 3.63 1.33 7.72
C CYS A 83 2.36 0.75 7.08
N GLY A 84 1.51 1.64 6.61
CA GLY A 84 0.38 1.36 5.73
C GLY A 84 0.16 2.54 4.81
N MET A 85 -0.43 2.28 3.64
CA MET A 85 -0.73 3.30 2.64
C MET A 85 -2.18 3.21 2.21
N VAL A 86 -2.79 4.36 1.94
CA VAL A 86 -4.11 4.46 1.35
C VAL A 86 -4.00 5.27 0.07
N PHE A 87 -4.36 4.66 -1.06
CA PHE A 87 -4.56 5.36 -2.32
C PHE A 87 -6.04 5.74 -2.39
N SER A 88 -6.34 7.03 -2.52
CA SER A 88 -7.74 7.48 -2.51
C SER A 88 -8.52 6.97 -3.71
N ARG A 89 -7.87 6.94 -4.87
CA ARG A 89 -8.48 6.56 -6.14
C ARG A 89 -7.45 5.98 -7.12
N ILE A 90 -7.39 4.65 -7.20
CA ILE A 90 -6.58 3.96 -8.20
C ILE A 90 -7.19 4.13 -9.59
N GLY A 91 -6.39 3.98 -10.65
CA GLY A 91 -6.90 4.20 -12.01
C GLY A 91 -6.98 5.68 -12.42
N ALA A 92 -6.67 6.62 -11.52
CA ALA A 92 -6.83 8.05 -11.77
C ALA A 92 -5.84 8.61 -12.80
N ARG A 93 -4.54 8.34 -12.60
CA ARG A 93 -3.47 8.76 -13.52
C ARG A 93 -3.14 7.70 -14.57
N TRP A 94 -3.09 6.44 -14.14
CA TRP A 94 -2.81 5.28 -14.98
C TRP A 94 -3.80 4.17 -14.66
N PRO A 95 -4.24 3.36 -15.64
CA PRO A 95 -5.21 2.30 -15.38
C PRO A 95 -4.70 1.30 -14.35
N PHE A 96 -5.58 0.88 -13.44
CA PHE A 96 -5.29 -0.19 -12.49
C PHE A 96 -5.63 -1.54 -13.12
N TYR A 97 -4.61 -2.27 -13.53
CA TYR A 97 -4.78 -3.56 -14.19
C TYR A 97 -4.97 -4.70 -13.19
N SER A 98 -5.97 -5.56 -13.45
CA SER A 98 -6.13 -6.84 -12.77
C SER A 98 -6.49 -7.95 -13.76
N TYR A 99 -6.35 -9.20 -13.33
CA TYR A 99 -6.82 -10.35 -14.11
C TYR A 99 -8.12 -10.89 -13.54
N LYS A 100 -9.18 -10.86 -14.34
CA LYS A 100 -10.45 -11.51 -14.04
C LYS A 100 -10.40 -12.95 -14.51
N ILE A 101 -10.67 -13.89 -13.60
CA ILE A 101 -10.76 -15.31 -13.92
C ILE A 101 -12.08 -15.54 -14.66
N GLY A 102 -11.99 -15.79 -15.96
CA GLY A 102 -13.09 -16.21 -16.81
C GLY A 102 -13.12 -17.73 -16.99
N VAL A 103 -14.25 -18.25 -17.46
CA VAL A 103 -14.41 -19.66 -17.81
C VAL A 103 -14.92 -19.76 -19.25
N LEU A 104 -14.17 -20.47 -20.10
CA LEU A 104 -14.55 -20.72 -21.48
C LEU A 104 -15.02 -22.18 -21.61
N SER A 105 -16.28 -22.37 -21.99
CA SER A 105 -16.86 -23.68 -22.30
C SER A 105 -17.05 -23.83 -23.80
N GLN A 106 -16.43 -24.84 -24.37
CA GLN A 106 -16.49 -25.13 -25.81
C GLN A 106 -16.88 -26.59 -26.03
N THR A 107 -17.76 -26.81 -27.00
CA THR A 107 -18.23 -28.15 -27.39
C THR A 107 -17.69 -28.51 -28.76
N SER A 108 -16.89 -29.58 -28.82
CA SER A 108 -16.45 -30.18 -30.08
C SER A 108 -17.46 -31.21 -30.53
N LYS A 109 -18.17 -30.92 -31.63
CA LYS A 109 -19.12 -31.86 -32.27
C LYS A 109 -18.41 -33.10 -32.81
N ALA A 110 -17.23 -32.93 -33.42
CA ALA A 110 -16.44 -34.03 -33.97
C ALA A 110 -15.97 -35.00 -32.87
N MET A 111 -15.60 -34.47 -31.69
CA MET A 111 -15.14 -35.28 -30.56
C MET A 111 -16.26 -35.67 -29.58
N LYS A 112 -17.49 -35.18 -29.80
CA LYS A 112 -18.65 -35.35 -28.89
C LYS A 112 -18.31 -35.04 -27.42
N ARG A 113 -17.55 -33.97 -27.20
CA ARG A 113 -17.06 -33.58 -25.87
C ARG A 113 -17.21 -32.08 -25.65
N THR A 114 -17.50 -31.71 -24.42
CA THR A 114 -17.42 -30.33 -23.93
C THR A 114 -16.21 -30.21 -23.03
N PHE A 115 -15.42 -29.15 -23.23
CA PHE A 115 -14.31 -28.80 -22.38
C PHE A 115 -14.53 -27.42 -21.78
N THR A 116 -14.15 -27.27 -20.52
CA THR A 116 -14.27 -26.05 -19.74
C THR A 116 -12.89 -25.72 -19.21
N LEU A 117 -12.38 -24.53 -19.53
CA LEU A 117 -11.06 -24.09 -19.10
C LEU A 117 -11.12 -22.70 -18.46
N PRO A 118 -10.42 -22.47 -17.34
CA PRO A 118 -10.24 -21.15 -16.80
C PRO A 118 -9.26 -20.35 -17.66
N PHE A 119 -9.49 -19.05 -17.81
CA PHE A 119 -8.55 -18.13 -18.46
C PHE A 119 -8.47 -16.82 -17.68
N LEU A 120 -7.38 -16.08 -17.86
CA LEU A 120 -7.17 -14.77 -17.27
C LEU A 120 -7.49 -13.69 -18.31
N ASN A 121 -8.45 -12.81 -18.00
CA ASN A 121 -8.77 -11.65 -18.81
C ASN A 121 -8.19 -10.39 -18.18
N LEU A 122 -7.40 -9.62 -18.91
CA LEU A 122 -6.88 -8.34 -18.44
C LEU A 122 -8.02 -7.32 -18.39
N VAL A 123 -8.25 -6.71 -17.24
CA VAL A 123 -9.33 -5.75 -17.01
C VAL A 123 -8.84 -4.56 -16.18
N THR A 124 -9.66 -3.51 -16.12
CA THR A 124 -9.45 -2.33 -15.26
C THR A 124 -10.68 -2.06 -14.37
N ASP A 125 -11.40 -3.13 -14.00
CA ASP A 125 -12.66 -3.10 -13.26
C ASP A 125 -12.58 -2.37 -11.89
N HIS A 126 -11.37 -2.08 -11.39
CA HIS A 126 -11.15 -1.40 -10.10
C HIS A 126 -10.77 0.08 -10.21
N ASP A 127 -10.68 0.64 -11.42
CA ASP A 127 -10.47 2.08 -11.58
C ASP A 127 -11.53 2.87 -10.78
N GLY A 128 -11.09 3.89 -10.05
CA GLY A 128 -11.94 4.70 -9.19
C GLY A 128 -12.08 4.19 -7.75
N ALA A 129 -11.62 2.97 -7.43
CA ALA A 129 -11.65 2.45 -6.07
C ALA A 129 -10.54 3.03 -5.19
N SER A 130 -10.73 3.03 -3.87
CA SER A 130 -9.63 3.23 -2.93
C SER A 130 -8.88 1.91 -2.71
N GLU A 131 -7.55 1.97 -2.61
CA GLU A 131 -6.69 0.82 -2.34
C GLU A 131 -5.96 1.00 -1.01
N VAL A 132 -5.89 -0.07 -0.23
CA VAL A 132 -4.95 -0.16 0.89
C VAL A 132 -3.74 -0.94 0.42
N GLY A 133 -2.55 -0.34 0.54
CA GLY A 133 -1.29 -0.92 0.13
C GLY A 133 -0.18 -0.66 1.13
N GLY A 134 1.04 -1.12 0.82
CA GLY A 134 2.22 -0.85 1.64
C GLY A 134 2.11 -1.31 3.11
N LEU A 135 1.17 -2.22 3.41
CA LEU A 135 0.93 -2.71 4.76
C LEU A 135 2.07 -3.63 5.17
N PHE A 136 2.91 -3.16 6.09
CA PHE A 136 4.07 -3.91 6.54
C PHE A 136 4.36 -3.63 8.02
N LEU A 137 4.63 -4.71 8.76
CA LEU A 137 5.13 -4.67 10.13
C LEU A 137 6.54 -5.24 10.18
N HIS A 138 7.38 -4.58 10.95
CA HIS A 138 8.71 -5.07 11.33
C HIS A 138 8.57 -6.51 11.86
N PRO A 139 9.44 -7.46 11.45
CA PRO A 139 9.31 -8.88 11.81
C PRO A 139 9.08 -9.13 13.31
N ASP A 140 9.82 -8.45 14.17
CA ASP A 140 9.70 -8.57 15.63
C ASP A 140 8.35 -8.13 16.23
N LEU A 141 7.49 -7.47 15.46
CA LEU A 141 6.20 -6.93 15.91
C LEU A 141 5.00 -7.70 15.35
N ARG A 142 5.22 -8.81 14.62
CA ARG A 142 4.14 -9.59 13.99
C ARG A 142 3.38 -10.51 14.96
N THR A 143 3.63 -10.37 16.25
CA THR A 143 2.94 -11.11 17.31
C THR A 143 2.11 -10.14 18.15
N GLY A 144 0.92 -10.58 18.59
CA GLY A 144 0.09 -9.79 19.51
C GLY A 144 -0.92 -8.82 18.89
N GLY A 145 -1.13 -8.84 17.56
CA GLY A 145 -2.23 -8.12 16.90
C GLY A 145 -2.02 -6.60 16.77
N LEU A 146 -0.76 -6.16 16.67
CA LEU A 146 -0.40 -4.80 16.24
C LEU A 146 -0.67 -4.60 14.74
#